data_AF-A0A8B8FLZ2-F1
#
_entry.id   AF-A0A8B8FLZ2-F1
#
_cell.length_a   1.000
_cell.length_b   1.000
_cell.length_c   1.000
_cell.angle_alpha   90.00
_cell.angle_beta   90.00
_cell.angle_gamma   90.00
#
_symmetry.space_group_name_H-M   'P 1'
#
loop_
_entity.id
_entity.type
_entity.pdbx_description
1 polymer ?
#
loop_
_entity_poly.entity_id
_entity_poly.type
_entity_poly.pdbx_seq_one_letter_code
_entity_poly.pdbx_strand_id
1 'polypeptide(L)'
;MNNYSAFQTLKSLIDNEKYADLVNEVQQNVLQHLKKLKNEFNRYFPEYNDLETNGIRSMIRNPFIIKINEVSDNNQENLIELQNDRNCKDTFESGMNIEEFCCKKTIAYPKLREIALRYLVMFSTTYLCEQGFSGLLYIKNKQRNRLDPTKDLRVALSNINPRISLLVNEMQAQKSH
;
A
#
# COMPACT_ATOMS: atom_id res chain seq x y z
N MET A 1 -16.00 4.25 22.10
CA MET A 1 -15.02 3.16 22.31
C MET A 1 -13.87 3.36 21.34
N ASN A 2 -12.63 3.33 21.81
CA ASN A 2 -11.45 3.41 20.94
C ASN A 2 -11.28 2.08 20.19
N ASN A 3 -11.03 2.13 18.88
CA ASN A 3 -10.81 0.94 18.07
C ASN A 3 -9.30 0.62 17.97
N TYR A 4 -8.89 -0.50 18.58
CA TYR A 4 -7.50 -0.98 18.57
C TYR A 4 -7.26 -2.18 17.65
N SER A 5 -8.20 -2.50 16.74
CA SER A 5 -8.10 -3.69 15.89
C SER A 5 -6.82 -3.74 15.05
N ALA A 6 -6.29 -2.58 14.67
CA ALA A 6 -5.04 -2.44 13.90
C ALA A 6 -3.77 -2.35 14.76
N PHE A 7 -3.88 -2.28 16.09
CA PHE A 7 -2.75 -2.08 17.00
C PHE A 7 -2.76 -3.12 18.12
N GLN A 8 -2.57 -4.40 17.76
CA GLN A 8 -2.65 -5.51 18.72
C GLN A 8 -1.68 -5.36 19.89
N THR A 9 -0.45 -4.91 19.65
CA THR A 9 0.53 -4.64 20.72
C THR A 9 0.04 -3.55 21.68
N LEU A 10 -0.52 -2.46 21.15
CA LEU A 10 -1.09 -1.39 21.98
C LEU A 10 -2.29 -1.90 22.79
N LYS A 11 -3.14 -2.73 22.18
CA LYS A 11 -4.26 -3.37 22.85
C LYS A 11 -3.79 -4.22 24.03
N SER A 12 -2.79 -5.09 23.82
CA SER A 12 -2.20 -5.90 24.90
C SER A 12 -1.56 -5.08 26.02
N LEU A 13 -1.01 -3.91 25.71
CA LEU A 13 -0.49 -2.96 26.70
C LEU A 13 -1.61 -2.32 27.54
N ILE A 14 -2.72 -1.95 26.89
CA ILE A 14 -3.89 -1.33 27.55
C ILE A 14 -4.57 -2.32 28.49
N ASP A 15 -4.69 -3.58 28.07
CA ASP A 15 -5.36 -4.63 28.84
C ASP A 15 -4.53 -5.12 30.05
N ASN A 16 -3.29 -4.63 30.21
CA ASN A 16 -2.39 -5.05 31.27
C ASN A 16 -2.31 -3.99 32.39
N GLU A 17 -2.89 -4.32 33.55
CA GLU A 17 -2.97 -3.45 34.74
C GLU A 17 -1.60 -2.95 35.22
N LYS A 18 -0.52 -3.70 34.98
CA LYS A 18 0.85 -3.31 35.35
C LYS A 18 1.29 -1.99 34.70
N TYR A 19 0.70 -1.63 33.56
CA TYR A 19 1.06 -0.45 32.79
C TYR A 19 0.01 0.66 32.84
N ALA A 20 -1.00 0.56 33.72
CA ALA A 20 -2.13 1.47 33.78
C ALA A 20 -1.71 2.96 33.80
N ASP A 21 -0.66 3.30 34.54
CA ASP A 21 -0.15 4.66 34.66
C ASP A 21 0.46 5.21 33.36
N LEU A 22 0.96 4.33 32.48
CA LEU A 22 1.60 4.69 31.19
C LEU A 22 0.62 4.68 30.01
N VAL A 23 -0.54 4.02 30.15
CA VAL A 23 -1.49 3.82 29.05
C VAL A 23 -1.90 5.14 28.40
N ASN A 24 -2.22 6.15 29.21
CA ASN A 24 -2.64 7.45 28.70
C ASN A 24 -1.54 8.13 27.88
N GLU A 25 -0.30 8.13 28.38
CA GLU A 25 0.83 8.73 27.69
C GLU A 25 1.10 8.03 26.34
N VAL A 26 1.13 6.70 26.34
CA VAL A 26 1.35 5.91 25.12
C VAL A 26 0.23 6.15 24.11
N GLN A 27 -1.04 6.18 24.54
CA GLN A 27 -2.16 6.48 23.65
C GLN A 27 -2.03 7.89 23.03
N GLN A 28 -1.66 8.90 23.82
CA GLN A 28 -1.46 10.26 23.29
C GLN A 28 -0.30 10.31 22.29
N ASN A 29 0.82 9.64 22.56
CA ASN A 29 1.95 9.55 21.65
C ASN A 29 1.55 8.89 20.33
N VAL A 30 0.86 7.76 20.38
CA VAL A 30 0.35 7.08 19.18
C VAL A 30 -0.59 7.99 18.39
N LEU A 31 -1.53 8.68 19.06
CA LEU A 31 -2.43 9.63 18.41
C LEU A 31 -1.67 10.79 17.73
N GLN A 32 -0.64 11.33 18.39
CA GLN A 32 0.20 12.37 17.79
C GLN A 32 0.96 11.86 16.57
N HIS A 33 1.53 10.65 16.64
CA HIS A 33 2.20 10.04 15.50
C HIS A 33 1.24 9.79 14.33
N LEU A 34 0.03 9.30 14.58
CA LEU A 34 -0.99 9.10 13.55
C LEU A 34 -1.43 10.42 12.91
N LYS A 35 -1.54 11.51 13.69
CA LYS A 35 -1.81 12.85 13.14
C LYS A 35 -0.68 13.33 12.25
N LYS A 36 0.58 13.17 12.68
CA LYS A 36 1.76 13.52 11.87
C LYS A 36 1.80 12.71 10.57
N LEU A 37 1.56 11.40 10.67
CA LEU A 37 1.52 10.51 9.52
C LEU A 37 0.43 10.91 8.52
N LYS A 38 -0.77 11.24 9.01
CA LYS A 38 -1.85 11.78 8.17
C LYS A 38 -1.43 13.07 7.46
N ASN A 39 -0.77 13.98 8.17
CA ASN A 39 -0.31 15.24 7.58
C ASN A 39 0.75 15.00 6.49
N GLU A 40 1.69 14.08 6.72
CA GLU A 40 2.67 13.70 5.70
C GLU A 40 1.99 13.07 4.47
N PHE A 41 0.99 12.20 4.66
CA PHE A 41 0.22 11.68 3.51
C PHE A 41 -0.46 12.79 2.72
N ASN A 42 -1.11 13.73 3.40
CA ASN A 42 -1.73 14.87 2.73
C ASN A 42 -0.71 15.76 1.99
N ARG A 43 0.53 15.84 2.49
CA ARG A 43 1.63 16.59 1.87
C ARG A 43 2.20 15.88 0.65
N TYR A 44 2.40 14.57 0.73
CA TYR A 44 2.95 13.76 -0.36
C TYR A 44 1.93 13.51 -1.48
N PHE A 45 0.64 13.44 -1.14
CA PHE A 45 -0.43 13.08 -2.06
C PHE A 45 -1.53 14.17 -2.10
N PRO A 46 -1.19 15.42 -2.48
CA PRO A 46 -2.11 16.56 -2.40
C PRO A 46 -3.30 16.44 -3.35
N GLU A 47 -3.11 15.80 -4.51
CA GLU A 47 -4.15 15.53 -5.51
C GLU A 47 -5.32 14.68 -4.99
N TYR A 48 -5.11 13.96 -3.89
CA TYR A 48 -6.17 13.22 -3.22
C TYR A 48 -6.91 14.08 -2.20
N ASN A 49 -6.41 15.25 -1.77
CA ASN A 49 -7.23 16.12 -0.91
C ASN A 49 -8.45 16.71 -1.65
N ASP A 50 -8.33 16.95 -2.96
CA ASP A 50 -9.38 17.58 -3.77
C ASP A 50 -10.30 16.58 -4.48
N LEU A 51 -9.78 15.39 -4.84
CA LEU A 51 -10.55 14.35 -5.52
C LEU A 51 -11.27 13.40 -4.56
N GLU A 52 -10.83 13.33 -3.30
CA GLU A 52 -11.25 12.30 -2.36
C GLU A 52 -12.40 12.78 -1.48
N THR A 53 -13.63 12.65 -1.98
CA THR A 53 -14.80 12.75 -1.11
C THR A 53 -14.76 11.59 -0.11
N ASN A 54 -15.33 11.81 1.08
CA ASN A 54 -15.54 10.72 2.04
C ASN A 54 -16.29 9.53 1.41
N GLY A 55 -17.11 9.79 0.39
CA GLY A 55 -17.77 8.75 -0.40
C GLY A 55 -16.79 7.85 -1.15
N ILE A 56 -15.77 8.37 -1.83
CA ILE A 56 -14.79 7.52 -2.54
C ILE A 56 -14.05 6.60 -1.56
N ARG A 57 -13.62 7.13 -0.40
CA ARG A 57 -12.97 6.32 0.65
C ARG A 57 -13.87 5.19 1.15
N SER A 58 -15.12 5.53 1.45
CA SER A 58 -16.12 4.55 1.93
C SER A 58 -16.42 3.50 0.86
N MET A 59 -16.51 3.92 -0.41
CA MET A 59 -16.76 3.05 -1.56
C MET A 59 -15.64 2.04 -1.76
N ILE A 60 -14.39 2.48 -1.68
CA ILE A 60 -13.23 1.59 -1.77
C ILE A 60 -13.25 0.60 -0.61
N ARG A 61 -13.38 1.11 0.62
CA ARG A 61 -13.36 0.27 1.85
C ARG A 61 -14.46 -0.79 1.86
N ASN A 62 -15.68 -0.42 1.49
CA ASN A 62 -16.78 -1.36 1.35
C ASN A 62 -17.85 -0.78 0.38
N PRO A 63 -17.85 -1.23 -0.89
CA PRO A 63 -18.77 -0.72 -1.88
C PRO A 63 -20.22 -1.19 -1.64
N PHE A 64 -20.45 -2.17 -0.77
CA PHE A 64 -21.77 -2.77 -0.52
C PHE A 64 -22.59 -2.08 0.59
N ILE A 65 -21.98 -1.19 1.37
CA ILE A 65 -22.65 -0.50 2.49
C ILE A 65 -22.73 1.01 2.32
N ILE A 66 -21.97 1.57 1.38
CA ILE A 66 -22.00 3.00 1.08
C ILE A 66 -23.33 3.39 0.42
N LYS A 67 -23.85 4.57 0.76
CA LYS A 67 -25.04 5.12 0.10
C LYS A 67 -24.68 5.67 -1.28
N ILE A 68 -25.54 5.42 -2.27
CA ILE A 68 -25.34 5.86 -3.65
C ILE A 68 -25.12 7.38 -3.76
N ASN A 69 -25.84 8.18 -2.96
CA ASN A 69 -25.73 9.63 -2.97
C ASN A 69 -24.45 10.19 -2.32
N GLU A 70 -23.60 9.35 -1.73
CA GLU A 70 -22.29 9.76 -1.20
C GLU A 70 -21.20 9.78 -2.30
N VAL A 71 -21.46 9.18 -3.46
CA VAL A 71 -20.56 9.23 -4.63
C VAL A 71 -21.11 10.17 -5.71
N SER A 72 -20.21 10.70 -6.53
CA SER A 72 -20.58 11.54 -7.69
C SER A 72 -21.48 10.79 -8.67
N ASP A 73 -22.43 11.49 -9.30
CA ASP A 73 -23.39 10.93 -10.26
C ASP A 73 -22.76 10.03 -11.34
N ASN A 74 -21.57 10.41 -11.83
CA ASN A 74 -20.82 9.64 -12.84
C ASN A 74 -20.44 8.20 -12.41
N ASN A 75 -20.46 7.91 -11.12
CA ASN A 75 -20.09 6.63 -10.51
C ASN A 75 -21.30 5.87 -9.94
N GLN A 76 -22.46 6.53 -9.78
CA GLN A 76 -23.63 5.95 -9.12
C GLN A 76 -24.14 4.71 -9.84
N GLU A 77 -24.24 4.73 -11.17
CA GLU A 77 -24.74 3.60 -11.95
C GLU A 77 -23.88 2.34 -11.75
N ASN A 78 -22.56 2.45 -11.89
CA ASN A 78 -21.65 1.31 -11.69
C ASN A 78 -21.71 0.80 -10.24
N LEU A 79 -21.89 1.71 -9.28
CA LEU A 79 -22.00 1.34 -7.87
C LEU A 79 -23.31 0.59 -7.60
N ILE A 80 -24.42 1.03 -8.20
CA ILE A 80 -25.72 0.33 -8.11
C ILE A 80 -25.58 -1.08 -8.71
N GLU A 81 -25.01 -1.22 -9.89
CA GLU A 81 -24.81 -2.52 -10.53
C GLU A 81 -23.95 -3.44 -9.64
N LEU A 82 -22.80 -2.93 -9.14
CA LEU A 82 -21.92 -3.67 -8.24
C LEU A 82 -22.63 -4.09 -6.95
N GLN A 83 -23.41 -3.20 -6.33
CA GLN A 83 -24.14 -3.50 -5.09
C GLN A 83 -25.24 -4.57 -5.28
N ASN A 84 -25.80 -4.67 -6.48
CA ASN A 84 -26.81 -5.67 -6.84
C ASN A 84 -26.21 -6.99 -7.34
N ASP A 85 -24.90 -7.05 -7.59
CA ASP A 85 -24.20 -8.27 -7.97
C ASP A 85 -23.94 -9.16 -6.74
N ARG A 86 -24.80 -10.17 -6.59
CA ARG A 86 -24.71 -11.15 -5.50
C ARG A 86 -23.39 -11.91 -5.49
N ASN A 87 -22.83 -12.25 -6.66
CA ASN A 87 -21.57 -12.99 -6.69
C ASN A 87 -20.42 -12.14 -6.14
N CYS A 88 -20.37 -10.87 -6.53
CA CYS A 88 -19.40 -9.92 -6.00
C CYS A 88 -19.60 -9.72 -4.50
N LYS A 89 -20.84 -9.56 -4.04
CA LYS A 89 -21.17 -9.38 -2.62
C LYS A 89 -20.76 -10.58 -1.77
N ASP A 90 -21.17 -11.78 -2.16
CA ASP A 90 -20.84 -13.02 -1.43
C ASP A 90 -19.32 -13.23 -1.35
N THR A 91 -18.60 -12.93 -2.44
CA THR A 91 -17.13 -13.05 -2.46
C THR A 91 -16.47 -12.02 -1.55
N PHE A 92 -16.98 -10.80 -1.50
CA PHE A 92 -16.45 -9.77 -0.61
C PHE A 92 -16.69 -10.14 0.86
N GLU A 93 -17.90 -10.58 1.19
CA GLU A 93 -18.30 -10.99 2.54
C GLU A 93 -17.61 -12.29 3.00
N SER A 94 -17.15 -13.15 2.09
CA SER A 94 -16.35 -14.34 2.43
C SER A 94 -14.93 -14.01 2.93
N GLY A 95 -14.55 -12.73 3.02
CA GLY A 95 -13.27 -12.28 3.54
C GLY A 95 -12.17 -12.13 2.48
N MET A 96 -12.53 -12.00 1.19
CA MET A 96 -11.57 -11.63 0.16
C MET A 96 -10.94 -10.27 0.49
N ASN A 97 -9.60 -10.16 0.37
CA ASN A 97 -8.92 -8.89 0.59
C ASN A 97 -9.33 -7.86 -0.48
N ILE A 98 -9.27 -6.58 -0.12
CA ILE A 98 -9.77 -5.48 -0.94
C ILE A 98 -8.98 -5.34 -2.24
N GLU A 99 -7.67 -5.58 -2.20
CA GLU A 99 -6.79 -5.49 -3.37
C GLU A 99 -7.16 -6.55 -4.40
N GLU A 100 -7.37 -7.78 -3.96
CA GLU A 100 -7.77 -8.91 -4.78
C GLU A 100 -9.18 -8.73 -5.32
N PHE A 101 -10.11 -8.24 -4.52
CA PHE A 101 -11.46 -7.91 -4.96
C PHE A 101 -11.43 -6.87 -6.09
N CYS A 102 -10.72 -5.76 -5.89
CA CYS A 102 -10.58 -4.72 -6.91
C CYS A 102 -9.88 -5.25 -8.16
N CYS A 103 -8.85 -6.08 -8.02
CA CYS A 103 -8.13 -6.64 -9.17
C CYS A 103 -8.96 -7.65 -9.98
N LYS A 104 -9.71 -8.54 -9.31
CA LYS A 104 -10.35 -9.70 -9.93
C LYS A 104 -11.84 -9.52 -10.21
N LYS A 105 -12.57 -8.87 -9.31
CA LYS A 105 -14.04 -8.79 -9.37
C LYS A 105 -14.55 -7.52 -10.03
N THR A 106 -13.84 -6.39 -9.85
CA THR A 106 -14.33 -5.11 -10.40
C THR A 106 -14.06 -4.90 -11.89
N ILE A 107 -13.60 -5.92 -12.62
CA ILE A 107 -13.32 -5.84 -14.06
C ILE A 107 -14.57 -5.44 -14.87
N ALA A 108 -15.75 -5.89 -14.44
CA ALA A 108 -17.04 -5.53 -15.04
C ALA A 108 -17.46 -4.07 -14.76
N TYR A 109 -16.81 -3.40 -13.81
CA TYR A 109 -17.14 -2.05 -13.33
C TYR A 109 -15.93 -1.11 -13.51
N PRO A 110 -15.52 -0.81 -14.75
CA PRO A 110 -14.21 -0.23 -15.06
C PRO A 110 -13.95 1.11 -14.37
N LYS A 111 -14.97 1.96 -14.21
CA LYS A 111 -14.85 3.24 -13.50
C LYS A 111 -14.50 3.06 -12.03
N LEU A 112 -15.21 2.15 -11.35
CA LEU A 112 -14.95 1.84 -9.94
C LEU A 112 -13.59 1.19 -9.75
N ARG A 113 -13.23 0.30 -10.68
CA ARG A 113 -11.91 -0.34 -10.72
C ARG A 113 -10.80 0.69 -10.85
N GLU A 114 -10.93 1.65 -11.76
CA GLU A 114 -9.95 2.70 -11.97
C GLU A 114 -9.73 3.51 -10.69
N ILE A 115 -10.82 3.95 -10.04
CA ILE A 115 -10.77 4.71 -8.79
C ILE A 115 -10.09 3.88 -7.69
N ALA A 116 -10.49 2.62 -7.52
CA ALA A 116 -9.94 1.75 -6.49
C ALA A 116 -8.45 1.45 -6.73
N LEU A 117 -8.06 1.13 -7.97
CA LEU A 117 -6.66 0.85 -8.30
C LEU A 117 -5.80 2.10 -8.08
N ARG A 118 -6.26 3.28 -8.51
CA ARG A 118 -5.55 4.55 -8.30
C ARG A 118 -5.26 4.83 -6.83
N TYR A 119 -6.13 4.37 -5.92
CA TYR A 119 -5.93 4.50 -4.50
C TYR A 119 -4.99 3.42 -3.93
N LEU A 120 -5.21 2.16 -4.30
CA LEU A 120 -4.47 1.02 -3.75
C LEU A 120 -3.01 0.94 -4.23
N VAL A 121 -2.71 1.35 -5.47
CA VAL A 121 -1.36 1.24 -6.04
C VAL A 121 -0.43 2.39 -5.67
N MET A 122 -0.97 3.49 -5.12
CA MET A 122 -0.21 4.72 -4.88
C MET A 122 0.97 4.51 -3.93
N PHE A 123 0.73 3.81 -2.83
CA PHE A 123 1.75 3.47 -1.85
C PHE A 123 2.84 2.61 -2.46
N SER A 124 2.44 1.55 -3.16
CA SER A 124 3.36 0.61 -3.80
C SER A 124 4.21 1.29 -4.86
N THR A 125 3.61 2.12 -5.71
CA THR A 125 4.32 2.83 -6.78
C THR A 125 5.28 3.88 -6.25
N THR A 126 4.84 4.70 -5.29
CA THR A 126 5.70 5.71 -4.65
C THR A 126 6.86 5.06 -3.91
N TYR A 127 6.58 4.02 -3.12
CA TYR A 127 7.62 3.26 -2.43
C TYR A 127 8.64 2.68 -3.41
N LEU A 128 8.19 2.03 -4.50
CA LEU A 128 9.07 1.48 -5.52
C LEU A 128 9.90 2.57 -6.22
N CYS A 129 9.33 3.74 -6.48
CA CYS A 129 10.05 4.89 -7.03
C CYS A 129 11.14 5.40 -6.06
N GLU A 130 10.80 5.59 -4.78
CA GLU A 130 11.75 6.06 -3.76
C GLU A 130 12.88 5.04 -3.51
N GLN A 131 12.55 3.73 -3.49
CA GLN A 131 13.55 2.66 -3.48
C GLN A 131 14.44 2.72 -4.73
N GLY A 132 13.85 2.97 -5.90
CA GLY A 132 14.55 3.20 -7.15
C GLY A 132 15.56 4.34 -7.08
N PHE A 133 15.13 5.51 -6.63
CA PHE A 133 15.99 6.68 -6.48
C PHE A 133 17.09 6.46 -5.44
N SER A 134 16.75 5.85 -4.30
CA SER A 134 17.71 5.51 -3.25
C SER A 134 18.79 4.54 -3.76
N GLY A 135 18.38 3.51 -4.50
CA GLY A 135 19.29 2.55 -5.13
C GLY A 135 20.21 3.22 -6.15
N LEU A 136 19.66 4.11 -6.99
CA LEU A 136 20.45 4.86 -7.96
C LEU A 136 21.47 5.80 -7.29
N LEU A 137 21.07 6.50 -6.22
CA LEU A 137 21.96 7.37 -5.46
C LEU A 137 23.12 6.58 -4.84
N TYR A 138 22.82 5.40 -4.28
CA TYR A 138 23.82 4.50 -3.71
C TYR A 138 24.85 4.05 -4.75
N ILE A 139 24.39 3.57 -5.91
CA ILE A 139 25.25 3.13 -7.02
C ILE A 139 26.15 4.30 -7.49
N LYS A 140 25.57 5.49 -7.69
CA LYS A 140 26.27 6.67 -8.22
C LYS A 140 27.33 7.24 -7.26
N ASN A 141 27.13 7.13 -5.95
CA ASN A 141 28.03 7.73 -4.96
C ASN A 141 29.14 6.77 -4.50
N LYS A 142 28.88 5.46 -4.44
CA LYS A 142 29.80 4.50 -3.80
C LYS A 142 30.65 3.68 -4.77
N GLN A 143 30.27 3.62 -6.06
CA GLN A 143 30.83 2.66 -7.02
C GLN A 143 31.34 3.31 -8.33
N ARG A 144 31.73 4.60 -8.26
CA ARG A 144 31.98 5.51 -9.40
C ARG A 144 32.90 5.01 -10.54
N ASN A 145 33.70 3.96 -10.35
CA ASN A 145 34.69 3.58 -11.35
C ASN A 145 34.39 2.30 -12.15
N ARG A 146 33.31 1.54 -11.87
CA ARG A 146 33.10 0.23 -12.52
C ARG A 146 31.66 -0.18 -12.82
N LEU A 147 30.64 0.56 -12.37
CA LEU A 147 29.25 0.11 -12.47
C LEU A 147 28.47 0.77 -13.61
N ASP A 148 27.58 -0.01 -14.23
CA ASP A 148 26.61 0.40 -15.24
C ASP A 148 25.27 0.65 -14.52
N PRO A 149 24.90 1.91 -14.28
CA PRO A 149 23.74 2.24 -13.44
C PRO A 149 22.45 1.57 -13.88
N THR A 150 22.28 1.27 -15.16
CA THR A 150 21.07 0.63 -15.67
C THR A 150 20.99 -0.85 -15.28
N LYS A 151 22.09 -1.59 -15.42
CA LYS A 151 22.13 -3.03 -15.09
C LYS A 151 22.09 -3.25 -13.58
N ASP A 152 22.85 -2.44 -12.85
CA ASP A 152 22.97 -2.59 -11.41
C ASP A 152 21.70 -2.18 -10.68
N LEU A 153 21.01 -1.14 -11.16
CA LEU A 153 19.70 -0.76 -10.62
C LEU A 153 18.65 -1.84 -10.87
N ARG A 154 18.68 -2.51 -12.03
CA ARG A 154 17.80 -3.65 -12.31
C ARG A 154 18.00 -4.77 -11.29
N VAL A 155 19.24 -5.10 -10.95
CA VAL A 155 19.55 -6.12 -9.94
C VAL A 155 19.11 -5.65 -8.55
N ALA A 156 19.40 -4.39 -8.20
CA ALA A 156 19.07 -3.83 -6.87
C ALA A 156 17.57 -3.73 -6.60
N LEU A 157 16.74 -3.48 -7.62
CA LEU A 157 15.28 -3.35 -7.49
C LEU A 157 14.51 -4.64 -7.78
N SER A 158 15.22 -5.70 -8.17
CA SER A 158 14.62 -6.95 -8.59
C SER A 158 14.44 -7.91 -7.40
N ASN A 159 13.27 -8.55 -7.33
CA ASN A 159 13.02 -9.67 -6.41
C ASN A 159 13.61 -11.01 -6.91
N ILE A 160 14.32 -11.00 -8.04
CA ILE A 160 14.98 -12.19 -8.60
C ILE A 160 16.19 -12.52 -7.73
N ASN A 161 16.19 -13.72 -7.14
CA ASN A 161 17.33 -14.23 -6.40
C ASN A 161 18.53 -14.50 -7.33
N PRO A 162 19.73 -13.96 -7.04
CA PRO A 162 20.90 -14.22 -7.85
C PRO A 162 21.29 -15.71 -7.77
N ARG A 163 21.60 -16.32 -8.91
CA ARG A 163 22.06 -17.72 -8.99
C ARG A 163 23.55 -17.82 -8.65
N ILE A 164 23.91 -17.41 -7.44
CA ILE A 164 25.32 -17.32 -6.99
C ILE A 164 26.03 -18.67 -7.12
N SER A 165 25.35 -19.77 -6.78
CA SER A 165 25.89 -21.13 -6.90
C SER A 165 26.29 -21.49 -8.35
N LEU A 166 25.47 -21.13 -9.33
CA LEU A 166 25.77 -21.35 -10.74
C LEU A 166 26.96 -20.49 -11.19
N LEU A 167 26.97 -19.21 -10.80
CA LEU A 167 28.07 -18.29 -11.12
C LEU A 167 29.40 -18.76 -10.55
N VAL A 168 29.42 -19.26 -9.32
CA VAL A 168 30.63 -19.81 -8.67
C VAL A 168 31.13 -21.05 -9.39
N ASN A 169 30.22 -21.94 -9.82
CA ASN A 169 30.59 -23.16 -10.53
C ASN A 169 31.15 -22.88 -11.94
N GLU A 170 30.67 -21.83 -12.61
CA GLU A 170 31.12 -21.42 -13.94
C GLU A 170 32.34 -20.48 -13.92
N MET A 171 32.76 -20.03 -12.73
CA MET A 171 33.85 -19.08 -12.58
C MET A 171 35.20 -19.72 -12.91
N GLN A 172 35.79 -19.36 -14.06
CA GLN A 172 37.17 -19.73 -14.37
C GLN A 172 38.14 -18.86 -13.58
N ALA A 173 39.00 -19.49 -12.77
CA ALA A 173 40.08 -18.80 -12.09
C ALA A 173 41.01 -18.14 -13.11
N GLN A 174 41.25 -16.84 -12.98
CA GLN A 174 42.26 -16.16 -13.79
C GLN A 174 43.64 -16.72 -13.42
N LYS A 175 44.36 -17.26 -14.39
CA LYS A 175 45.76 -17.63 -14.21
C LYS A 175 46.57 -16.34 -14.10
N SER A 176 47.27 -16.17 -12.98
CA SER A 176 48.24 -15.09 -12.82
C SER A 176 49.36 -15.24 -13.86
N HIS A 177 49.75 -14.12 -14.45
CA HIS A 177 50.89 -14.01 -15.37
C HIS A 177 52.23 -14.01 -14.63
#